data_AF-A0A147BIT1-F1
#
_entry.id   AF-A0A147BIT1-F1
#
_cell.length_a   1.000
_cell.length_b   1.000
_cell.length_c   1.000
_cell.angle_alpha   90.00
_cell.angle_beta   90.00
_cell.angle_gamma   90.00
#
_symmetry.space_group_name_H-M   'P 1'
#
loop_
_entity.id
_entity.type
_entity.pdbx_description
1 polymer ?
#
loop_
_entity_poly.entity_id
_entity_poly.type
_entity_poly.pdbx_seq_one_letter_code
_entity_poly.pdbx_strand_id
1 'polypeptide(L)'
;GYSRWETVRIRRIRTNTALTPSKLVFFGLKEDMDPTCTSCSEGAEATLQHMLWACKGLEHHRNDALDKIQGADKPTTLEEWTNPAGTPQHRKAILDSLIQYIRESGVHSLI
;
A
#
# COMPACT_ATOMS: atom_id res chain seq x y z
N GLY A 1 -5.18 -17.03 9.53
CA GLY A 1 -5.25 -15.62 9.95
C GLY A 1 -3.97 -14.90 9.54
N TYR A 2 -3.90 -13.58 9.71
CA TYR A 2 -2.69 -12.81 9.40
C TYR A 2 -1.61 -12.99 10.48
N SER A 3 -0.36 -13.02 10.05
CA SER A 3 0.80 -12.90 10.94
C SER A 3 0.83 -11.53 11.63
N ARG A 4 1.68 -11.40 12.66
CA ARG A 4 1.91 -10.10 13.33
C ARG A 4 2.39 -9.04 12.35
N TRP A 5 3.30 -9.42 11.46
CA TRP A 5 3.86 -8.57 10.41
C TRP A 5 2.77 -7.98 9.51
N GLU A 6 1.83 -8.83 9.06
CA GLU A 6 0.74 -8.46 8.16
C GLU A 6 -0.30 -7.60 8.89
N THR A 7 -0.67 -8.00 10.11
CA THR A 7 -1.65 -7.29 10.94
C THR A 7 -1.23 -5.84 11.21
N VAL A 8 0.06 -5.61 11.53
CA VAL A 8 0.59 -4.26 11.79
C VAL A 8 0.50 -3.38 10.54
N ARG A 9 0.87 -3.91 9.37
CA ARG A 9 0.85 -3.17 8.09
C ARG A 9 -0.55 -2.83 7.68
N ILE A 10 -1.46 -3.81 7.69
CA ILE A 10 -2.87 -3.59 7.38
C ILE A 10 -3.43 -2.51 8.30
N ARG A 11 -3.17 -2.59 9.61
CA ARG A 11 -3.65 -1.57 10.55
C ARG A 11 -3.11 -0.19 10.22
N ARG A 12 -1.79 -0.04 10.04
CA ARG A 12 -1.16 1.25 9.72
C ARG A 12 -1.70 1.86 8.44
N ILE A 13 -1.92 1.04 7.41
CA ILE A 13 -2.46 1.50 6.14
C ILE A 13 -3.89 2.00 6.33
N ARG A 14 -4.75 1.19 6.95
CA ARG A 14 -6.16 1.52 7.20
C ARG A 14 -6.36 2.76 8.05
N THR A 15 -5.54 2.93 9.07
CA THR A 15 -5.63 4.11 9.96
C THR A 15 -4.80 5.28 9.46
N ASN A 16 -4.21 5.19 8.26
CA ASN A 16 -3.29 6.19 7.72
C ASN A 16 -2.19 6.58 8.74
N THR A 17 -1.56 5.60 9.38
CA THR A 17 -0.43 5.76 10.32
C THR A 17 0.83 5.03 9.87
N ALA A 18 0.87 4.60 8.60
CA ALA A 18 2.10 4.16 7.94
C ALA A 18 3.14 5.29 7.97
N LEU A 19 4.39 4.96 8.32
CA LEU A 19 5.49 5.92 8.40
C LEU A 19 6.20 5.99 7.06
N THR A 20 5.52 6.53 6.05
CA THR A 20 6.11 6.77 4.73
C THR A 20 7.19 7.85 4.80
N PRO A 21 8.12 7.94 3.81
CA PRO A 21 9.17 8.96 3.82
C PRO A 21 8.61 10.38 4.00
N SER A 22 7.56 10.71 3.25
CA SER A 22 6.76 11.93 3.43
C SER A 22 6.34 12.19 4.89
N LYS A 23 5.78 11.18 5.57
CA LYS A 23 5.35 11.32 6.98
C LYS A 23 6.51 11.44 7.95
N LEU A 24 7.60 10.72 7.73
CA LEU A 24 8.78 10.80 8.58
C LEU A 24 9.39 12.20 8.55
N VAL A 25 9.45 12.81 7.37
CA VAL A 25 9.90 14.21 7.19
C VAL A 25 8.89 15.18 7.81
N PHE A 26 7.59 15.01 7.52
CA PHE A 26 6.53 15.87 8.05
C PHE A 26 6.51 15.92 9.59
N PHE A 27 6.74 14.79 10.26
CA PHE A 27 6.81 14.73 11.72
C PHE A 27 8.18 15.10 12.31
N GLY A 28 9.18 15.46 11.49
CA GLY A 28 10.53 15.75 11.96
C GLY A 28 11.26 14.53 12.55
N LEU A 29 10.83 13.32 12.21
CA LEU A 29 11.44 12.08 12.72
C LEU A 29 12.70 11.69 11.96
N LYS A 30 12.83 12.15 10.71
CA LYS A 30 14.02 12.02 9.86
C LYS A 30 14.14 13.22 8.93
N GLU A 31 14.83 14.26 9.40
CA GLU A 31 14.95 15.54 8.67
C GLU A 31 15.81 15.43 7.40
N ASP A 32 16.83 14.56 7.40
CA ASP A 32 17.72 14.34 6.24
C ASP A 32 17.15 13.39 5.18
N MET A 33 15.93 12.88 5.37
CA MET A 33 15.30 11.96 4.43
C MET A 33 14.66 12.73 3.28
N ASP A 34 14.89 12.28 2.05
CA ASP A 34 14.14 12.77 0.91
C ASP A 34 12.70 12.20 0.95
N PRO A 35 11.65 13.04 1.01
CA PRO A 35 10.26 12.59 1.04
C PRO A 35 9.77 12.08 -0.34
N THR A 36 10.58 12.19 -1.39
CA THR A 36 10.19 11.80 -2.75
C THR A 36 10.21 10.28 -2.95
N CYS A 37 9.40 9.81 -3.89
CA CYS A 37 9.34 8.42 -4.28
C CYS A 37 10.54 8.05 -5.14
N THR A 38 11.29 7.05 -4.70
CA THR A 38 12.45 6.51 -5.45
C THR A 38 12.06 5.43 -6.45
N SER A 39 10.81 4.96 -6.44
CA SER A 39 10.30 3.95 -7.37
C SER A 39 9.91 4.53 -8.72
N CYS A 40 9.59 5.83 -8.81
CA CYS A 40 9.17 6.49 -10.05
C CYS A 40 10.10 7.64 -10.44
N SER A 41 10.09 8.03 -11.72
CA SER A 41 10.87 9.16 -12.24
C SER A 41 10.15 10.50 -12.14
N GLU A 42 8.93 10.54 -11.60
CA GLU A 42 8.07 11.73 -11.56
C GLU A 42 8.42 12.69 -10.42
N GLY A 43 9.28 12.28 -9.48
CA GLY A 43 9.62 13.09 -8.30
C GLY A 43 8.43 13.33 -7.36
N ALA A 44 7.40 12.48 -7.44
CA ALA A 44 6.22 12.59 -6.60
C ALA A 44 6.54 12.29 -5.13
N GLU A 45 5.82 12.92 -4.21
CA GLU A 45 5.98 12.65 -2.78
C GLU A 45 5.56 11.21 -2.43
N ALA A 46 6.39 10.51 -1.64
CA ALA A 46 6.17 9.14 -1.18
C ALA A 46 5.09 9.07 -0.10
N THR A 47 3.88 9.45 -0.45
CA THR A 47 2.67 9.29 0.37
C THR A 47 2.13 7.86 0.25
N LEU A 48 1.25 7.48 1.18
CA LEU A 48 0.57 6.18 1.10
C LEU A 48 -0.32 6.08 -0.16
N GLN A 49 -0.98 7.18 -0.55
CA GLN A 49 -1.74 7.27 -1.79
C GLN A 49 -0.84 7.00 -3.01
N HIS A 50 0.33 7.63 -3.07
CA HIS A 50 1.26 7.43 -4.17
C HIS A 50 1.79 5.99 -4.18
N MET A 51 2.36 5.55 -3.06
CA MET A 51 3.04 4.26 -2.97
C MET A 51 2.13 3.05 -3.11
N LEU A 52 0.83 3.16 -2.79
CA LEU A 52 -0.10 2.06 -2.98
C LEU A 52 -0.86 2.16 -4.31
N TRP A 53 -1.33 3.35 -4.69
CA TRP A 53 -2.33 3.46 -5.78
C TRP A 53 -1.83 4.17 -7.04
N ALA A 54 -1.05 5.24 -6.91
CA ALA A 54 -0.74 6.12 -8.05
C ALA A 54 0.63 5.87 -8.69
N CYS A 55 1.59 5.29 -7.97
CA CYS A 55 2.96 5.17 -8.44
C CYS A 55 3.04 4.33 -9.72
N LYS A 56 3.61 4.93 -10.78
CA LYS A 56 3.85 4.27 -12.07
C LYS A 56 4.98 3.25 -12.03
N GLY A 57 6.03 3.51 -11.25
CA GLY A 57 7.10 2.54 -11.04
C GLY A 57 6.66 1.26 -10.33
N LEU A 58 5.53 1.31 -9.61
CA LEU A 58 4.96 0.16 -8.91
C LEU A 58 3.71 -0.41 -9.58
N GLU A 59 3.36 0.08 -10.78
CA GLU A 59 2.13 -0.29 -11.49
C GLU A 59 2.09 -1.78 -11.82
N HIS A 60 3.22 -2.37 -12.24
CA HIS A 60 3.29 -3.79 -12.52
C HIS A 60 2.95 -4.64 -11.29
N HIS A 61 3.59 -4.39 -10.14
CA HIS A 61 3.28 -5.11 -8.90
C HIS A 61 1.82 -4.92 -8.46
N ARG A 62 1.27 -3.71 -8.65
CA ARG A 62 -0.13 -3.42 -8.32
C ARG A 62 -1.07 -4.24 -9.21
N ASN A 63 -0.81 -4.29 -10.51
CA ASN A 63 -1.61 -5.07 -11.45
C ASN A 63 -1.52 -6.57 -11.14
N ASP A 64 -0.33 -7.11 -10.90
CA ASP A 64 -0.11 -8.51 -10.55
C ASP A 64 -0.87 -8.93 -9.28
N ALA A 65 -0.96 -8.04 -8.29
CA ALA A 65 -1.73 -8.26 -7.09
C ALA A 65 -3.24 -8.21 -7.37
N LEU A 66 -3.72 -7.19 -8.09
CA LEU A 66 -5.13 -7.00 -8.37
C LEU A 66 -5.69 -8.05 -9.34
N ASP A 67 -4.89 -8.57 -10.27
CA ASP A 67 -5.30 -9.58 -11.26
C ASP A 67 -5.64 -10.94 -10.64
N LYS A 68 -5.27 -11.16 -9.38
CA LYS A 68 -5.65 -12.35 -8.61
C LYS A 68 -7.06 -12.27 -8.02
N ILE A 69 -7.71 -11.12 -8.11
CA ILE A 69 -9.07 -10.90 -7.64
C ILE A 69 -10.04 -11.14 -8.80
N GLN A 70 -11.17 -11.79 -8.53
CA GLN A 70 -12.21 -12.00 -9.54
C GLN A 70 -12.72 -10.67 -10.09
N GLY A 71 -12.98 -10.58 -11.39
CA GLY A 71 -13.17 -9.30 -12.09
C GLY A 71 -14.23 -8.36 -11.50
N ALA A 72 -15.36 -8.88 -11.01
CA ALA A 72 -16.41 -8.06 -10.39
C ALA A 72 -16.06 -7.55 -8.97
N ASP A 73 -15.08 -8.19 -8.33
CA ASP A 73 -14.65 -7.93 -6.97
C ASP A 73 -13.36 -7.09 -6.90
N LYS A 74 -12.79 -6.73 -8.06
CA LYS A 74 -11.53 -6.01 -8.16
C LYS A 74 -11.68 -4.59 -7.62
N PRO A 75 -10.85 -4.17 -6.63
CA PRO A 75 -10.84 -2.80 -6.16
C PRO A 75 -10.57 -1.81 -7.30
N THR A 76 -11.37 -0.75 -7.35
CA THR A 76 -11.25 0.37 -8.29
C THR A 76 -10.74 1.64 -7.61
N THR A 77 -10.67 1.63 -6.27
CA THR A 77 -10.12 2.72 -5.47
C THR A 77 -9.15 2.18 -4.40
N LEU A 78 -8.27 3.06 -3.91
CA LEU A 78 -7.41 2.72 -2.77
C LEU A 78 -8.22 2.33 -1.52
N GLU A 79 -9.34 3.01 -1.29
CA GLU A 79 -10.20 2.75 -0.13
C GLU A 79 -10.80 1.34 -0.21
N GLU A 80 -11.28 0.92 -1.38
CA GLU A 80 -11.75 -0.46 -1.59
C GLU A 80 -10.63 -1.49 -1.35
N TRP A 81 -9.39 -1.15 -1.74
CA TRP A 81 -8.26 -2.07 -1.56
C TRP A 81 -7.79 -2.17 -0.11
N THR A 82 -7.90 -1.08 0.66
CA THR A 82 -7.34 -0.99 2.03
C THR A 82 -8.39 -1.24 3.11
N ASN A 83 -9.64 -0.81 2.87
CA ASN A 83 -10.80 -0.95 3.74
C ASN A 83 -11.95 -1.72 3.05
N PRO A 84 -11.73 -2.96 2.59
CA PRO A 84 -12.76 -3.70 1.86
C PRO A 84 -14.00 -3.98 2.73
N ALA A 85 -15.17 -3.77 2.13
CA ALA A 85 -16.48 -4.13 2.68
C ALA A 85 -16.92 -5.53 2.18
N GLY A 86 -18.16 -5.94 2.46
CA GLY A 86 -18.69 -7.21 1.96
C GLY A 86 -18.36 -8.44 2.83
N THR A 87 -18.36 -9.63 2.23
CA THR A 87 -18.22 -10.90 2.96
C THR A 87 -16.81 -11.10 3.55
N PRO A 88 -16.64 -11.89 4.62
CA PRO A 88 -15.32 -12.21 5.16
C PRO A 88 -14.35 -12.77 4.12
N GLN A 89 -14.83 -13.60 3.18
CA GLN A 89 -14.06 -14.20 2.10
C GLN A 89 -13.58 -13.13 1.10
N HIS A 90 -14.47 -12.25 0.68
CA HIS A 90 -14.15 -11.14 -0.22
C HIS A 90 -13.13 -10.18 0.40
N ARG A 91 -13.38 -9.75 1.64
CA ARG A 91 -12.44 -8.90 2.40
C ARG A 91 -11.07 -9.56 2.54
N LYS A 92 -11.03 -10.88 2.74
CA LYS A 92 -9.79 -11.62 2.82
C LYS A 92 -9.04 -11.62 1.48
N ALA A 93 -9.72 -11.91 0.36
CA ALA A 93 -9.09 -11.90 -0.96
C ALA A 93 -8.46 -10.53 -1.29
N ILE A 94 -9.18 -9.45 -1.01
CA ILE A 94 -8.66 -8.09 -1.22
C ILE A 94 -7.44 -7.83 -0.34
N LEU A 95 -7.51 -8.11 0.96
CA LEU A 95 -6.38 -7.89 1.86
C LEU A 95 -5.17 -8.80 1.56
N ASP A 96 -5.39 -10.03 1.09
CA ASP A 96 -4.32 -10.93 0.65
C ASP A 96 -3.58 -10.32 -0.56
N SER A 97 -4.32 -9.75 -1.52
CA SER A 97 -3.69 -9.04 -2.65
C SER A 97 -2.88 -7.81 -2.21
N LEU A 98 -3.39 -7.03 -1.25
CA LEU A 98 -2.66 -5.88 -0.70
C LEU A 98 -1.37 -6.32 0.01
N ILE A 99 -1.42 -7.40 0.80
CA ILE A 99 -0.23 -7.95 1.46
C ILE A 99 0.79 -8.45 0.44
N GLN A 100 0.33 -9.14 -0.61
CA GLN A 100 1.21 -9.58 -1.67
C GLN A 100 1.90 -8.40 -2.35
N TYR A 101 1.14 -7.39 -2.76
CA TYR A 101 1.70 -6.16 -3.32
C TYR A 101 2.79 -5.58 -2.44
N ILE A 102 2.52 -5.44 -1.13
CA ILE A 102 3.45 -4.86 -0.16
C ILE A 102 4.75 -5.68 -0.04
N ARG A 103 4.66 -7.00 -0.15
CA ARG A 103 5.81 -7.91 -0.12
C ARG A 103 6.63 -7.82 -1.40
N GLU A 104 5.97 -7.91 -2.56
CA GLU A 104 6.63 -8.02 -3.86
C GLU A 104 7.24 -6.69 -4.34
N SER A 105 6.56 -5.56 -4.06
CA SER A 105 7.05 -4.22 -4.43
C SER A 105 8.14 -3.67 -3.51
N GLY A 106 8.40 -4.30 -2.37
CA GLY A 106 9.38 -3.81 -1.39
C GLY A 106 8.93 -2.60 -0.54
N VAL A 107 7.73 -2.04 -0.79
CA VAL A 107 7.22 -0.85 -0.06
C VAL A 107 7.07 -1.08 1.44
N HIS A 108 7.05 -2.32 1.92
CA HIS A 108 7.06 -2.63 3.36
C HIS A 108 8.26 -2.08 4.13
N SER A 109 9.36 -1.75 3.43
CA SER A 109 10.52 -1.08 4.02
C SER A 109 10.24 0.39 4.36
N LEU A 110 9.15 0.93 3.81
CA LEU A 110 8.73 2.32 3.90
C LEU A 110 7.36 2.49 4.61
N ILE A 111 6.75 1.42 5.14
CA ILE A 111 5.37 1.40 5.71
C ILE A 111 5.31 0.63 7.05
#